data_AF-A0A4S8MJ87-F1
#
_entry.id   AF-A0A4S8MJ87-F1
#
_cell.length_a   1.000
_cell.length_b   1.000
_cell.length_c   1.000
_cell.angle_alpha   90.00
_cell.angle_beta   90.00
_cell.angle_gamma   90.00
#
_symmetry.space_group_name_H-M   'P 1'
#
loop_
_entity.id
_entity.type
_entity.pdbx_description
1 polymer ?
#
loop_
_entity_poly.entity_id
_entity_poly.type
_entity_poly.pdbx_seq_one_letter_code
_entity_poly.pdbx_strand_id
1 'polypeptide(L)'
;MSSEENWISLIASIGMAVGPPLVYADQAYSIVKKKDATGFSRDVCAILLIANITRCFFWLGSRFETALLVQSILMILAQLALLYICILYRPRTSPEALGVSARPLNFWQWNNYVQYVEFLAGLILCQAILFLIFGRSQTFVDILGFLALGLESTLPIPQLISNYKQRSLYGFRMSTLLGWFGGDTYKTVYFFTKQSPLQFKVCAVFQLSIDVAILGQRVAYGTPPPPTVLPGDDDLEQALALENDADGIRP
;
A
#
# COMPACT_ATOMS: atom_id res chain seq x y z
N MET A 1 -21.88 27.81 -13.26
CA MET A 1 -21.23 26.49 -13.22
C MET A 1 -21.61 25.75 -14.49
N SER A 2 -20.66 25.63 -15.40
CA SER A 2 -20.90 25.06 -16.73
C SER A 2 -21.04 23.54 -16.66
N SER A 3 -21.71 22.94 -17.64
CA SER A 3 -21.83 21.48 -17.76
C SER A 3 -20.47 20.76 -17.76
N GLU A 4 -19.41 21.42 -18.23
CA GLU A 4 -18.04 20.91 -18.27
C GLU A 4 -17.44 20.74 -16.86
N GLU A 5 -17.68 21.67 -15.94
CA GLU A 5 -17.21 21.57 -14.55
C GLU A 5 -17.82 20.36 -13.83
N ASN A 6 -19.07 20.01 -14.15
CA ASN A 6 -19.75 18.84 -13.60
C ASN A 6 -19.13 17.52 -14.09
N TRP A 7 -18.76 17.44 -15.38
CA TRP A 7 -18.12 16.24 -15.93
C TRP A 7 -16.72 16.00 -15.36
N ILE A 8 -15.92 17.07 -15.23
CA ILE A 8 -14.58 16.98 -14.64
C ILE A 8 -14.66 16.48 -13.20
N SER A 9 -15.57 17.04 -12.39
CA SER A 9 -15.76 16.58 -11.02
C SER A 9 -16.24 15.13 -10.94
N LEU A 10 -17.13 14.70 -11.85
CA LEU A 10 -17.63 13.32 -11.84
C LEU A 10 -16.51 12.32 -12.18
N ILE A 11 -15.75 12.58 -13.24
CA ILE A 11 -14.61 11.74 -13.65
C ILE A 11 -13.59 11.67 -12.52
N ALA A 12 -13.31 12.81 -11.88
CA ALA A 12 -12.42 12.87 -10.74
C ALA A 12 -12.90 11.98 -9.57
N SER A 13 -14.17 12.10 -9.19
CA SER A 13 -14.75 11.28 -8.12
C SER A 13 -14.75 9.77 -8.46
N ILE A 14 -15.01 9.40 -9.72
CA ILE A 14 -14.93 8.00 -10.18
C ILE A 14 -13.50 7.48 -10.11
N GLY A 15 -12.54 8.25 -10.62
CA GLY A 15 -11.11 7.90 -10.57
C GLY A 15 -10.63 7.70 -9.14
N MET A 16 -11.05 8.58 -8.22
CA MET A 16 -10.77 8.46 -6.79
C MET A 16 -11.33 7.16 -6.20
N ALA A 17 -12.59 6.84 -6.51
CA ALA A 17 -13.26 5.67 -5.96
C ALA A 17 -12.68 4.33 -6.48
N VAL A 18 -12.35 4.28 -7.77
CA VAL A 18 -12.09 3.02 -8.47
C VAL A 18 -10.60 2.75 -8.70
N GLY A 19 -9.78 3.79 -8.82
CA GLY A 19 -8.35 3.68 -9.13
C GLY A 19 -7.60 2.76 -8.17
N PRO A 20 -7.59 3.03 -6.85
CA PRO A 20 -6.84 2.22 -5.91
C PRO A 20 -7.29 0.74 -5.85
N PRO A 21 -8.60 0.40 -5.77
CA PRO A 21 -9.04 -0.99 -5.80
C PRO A 21 -8.64 -1.75 -7.08
N LEU A 22 -8.63 -1.08 -8.24
CA LEU A 22 -8.23 -1.71 -9.51
C LEU A 22 -6.77 -2.17 -9.52
N VAL A 23 -5.87 -1.41 -8.89
CA VAL A 23 -4.45 -1.82 -8.77
C VAL A 23 -4.33 -3.16 -8.05
N TYR A 24 -5.12 -3.37 -7.00
CA TYR A 24 -5.12 -4.64 -6.26
C TYR A 24 -5.86 -5.76 -6.98
N ALA A 25 -6.87 -5.43 -7.78
CA ALA A 25 -7.53 -6.40 -8.66
C ALA A 25 -6.56 -6.91 -9.75
N ASP A 26 -5.74 -6.04 -10.34
CA ASP A 26 -4.68 -6.42 -11.28
C ASP A 26 -3.62 -7.29 -10.60
N GLN A 27 -3.20 -6.92 -9.38
CA GLN A 27 -2.29 -7.74 -8.58
C GLN A 27 -2.87 -9.15 -8.31
N ALA A 28 -4.15 -9.22 -7.95
CA ALA A 28 -4.85 -10.49 -7.75
C ALA A 28 -4.84 -11.33 -9.03
N TYR A 29 -5.14 -10.72 -10.18
CA TYR A 29 -5.09 -11.37 -11.49
C TYR A 29 -3.68 -11.91 -11.80
N SER A 30 -2.62 -11.12 -11.55
CA SER A 30 -1.23 -11.56 -11.73
C SER A 30 -0.90 -12.79 -10.88
N ILE A 31 -1.33 -12.81 -9.61
CA ILE A 31 -1.08 -13.96 -8.71
C ILE A 31 -1.83 -15.20 -9.20
N VAL A 32 -3.10 -15.06 -9.58
CA VAL A 32 -3.90 -16.19 -10.12
C VAL A 32 -3.27 -16.76 -11.39
N LYS A 33 -2.78 -15.89 -12.28
CA LYS A 33 -2.11 -16.28 -13.52
C LYS A 33 -0.79 -17.01 -13.26
N LYS A 34 0.01 -16.53 -12.30
CA LYS A 34 1.31 -17.13 -11.95
C LYS A 34 1.20 -18.32 -10.99
N LYS A 35 0.05 -18.48 -10.32
CA LYS A 35 -0.19 -19.46 -9.25
C LYS A 35 0.82 -19.33 -8.10
N ASP A 36 1.29 -18.11 -7.85
CA ASP A 36 2.33 -17.82 -6.86
C ASP A 36 2.10 -16.44 -6.23
N ALA A 37 2.04 -16.41 -4.89
CA ALA A 37 1.88 -15.21 -4.08
C ALA A 37 3.17 -14.74 -3.38
N THR A 38 4.34 -15.35 -3.65
CA THR A 38 5.62 -15.05 -2.96
C THR A 38 5.99 -13.56 -2.96
N GLY A 39 5.71 -12.86 -4.06
CA GLY A 39 6.07 -11.45 -4.23
C GLY A 39 5.14 -10.43 -3.57
N PHE A 40 4.03 -10.86 -2.94
CA PHE A 40 3.05 -9.95 -2.37
C PHE A 40 2.91 -10.14 -0.85
N SER A 41 3.03 -9.03 -0.10
CA SER A 41 2.88 -9.08 1.35
C SER A 41 1.41 -9.05 1.77
N ARG A 42 0.96 -10.09 2.47
CA ARG A 42 -0.37 -10.14 3.09
C ARG A 42 -0.58 -9.05 4.15
N ASP A 43 0.49 -8.50 4.74
CA ASP A 43 0.38 -7.41 5.71
C ASP A 43 -0.21 -6.14 5.07
N VAL A 44 -0.01 -5.94 3.76
CA VAL A 44 -0.66 -4.87 2.99
C VAL A 44 -2.17 -5.03 3.03
N CYS A 45 -2.69 -6.27 2.86
CA CYS A 45 -4.11 -6.53 3.03
C CYS A 45 -4.58 -6.21 4.46
N ALA A 46 -3.79 -6.53 5.49
CA ALA A 46 -4.12 -6.22 6.89
C ALA A 46 -4.34 -4.73 7.09
N ILE A 47 -3.32 -3.94 6.71
CA ILE A 47 -3.30 -2.50 6.88
C ILE A 47 -4.49 -1.88 6.15
N LEU A 48 -4.72 -2.28 4.90
CA LEU A 48 -5.79 -1.72 4.08
C LEU A 48 -7.19 -2.15 4.54
N LEU A 49 -7.38 -3.39 4.99
CA LEU A 49 -8.67 -3.83 5.53
C LEU A 49 -9.00 -3.07 6.82
N ILE A 50 -8.06 -3.01 7.76
CA ILE A 50 -8.24 -2.27 9.01
C ILE A 50 -8.50 -0.79 8.72
N ALA A 51 -7.66 -0.16 7.89
CA ALA A 51 -7.79 1.25 7.51
C ALA A 51 -9.15 1.58 6.89
N ASN A 52 -9.59 0.81 5.89
CA ASN A 52 -10.83 1.10 5.16
C ASN A 52 -12.08 0.75 5.98
N ILE A 53 -12.04 -0.28 6.84
CA ILE A 53 -13.12 -0.55 7.81
C ILE A 53 -13.24 0.62 8.79
N THR A 54 -12.13 1.06 9.39
CA THR A 54 -12.14 2.21 10.30
C THR A 54 -12.60 3.48 9.59
N ARG A 55 -12.27 3.66 8.31
CA ARG A 55 -12.74 4.79 7.50
C ARG A 55 -14.26 4.79 7.31
N CYS A 56 -14.89 3.63 7.19
CA CYS A 56 -16.35 3.53 7.14
C CYS A 56 -16.99 4.02 8.45
N PHE A 57 -16.43 3.68 9.62
CA PHE A 57 -16.89 4.23 10.91
C PHE A 57 -16.62 5.73 11.04
N PHE A 58 -15.47 6.21 10.56
CA PHE A 58 -15.17 7.64 10.50
C PHE A 58 -16.24 8.39 9.67
N TRP A 59 -16.68 7.83 8.55
CA TRP A 59 -17.74 8.43 7.73
C TRP A 59 -19.08 8.55 8.47
N LEU A 60 -19.41 7.59 9.35
CA LEU A 60 -20.62 7.67 10.17
C LEU A 60 -20.61 8.89 11.08
N GLY A 61 -19.44 9.23 11.65
CA GLY A 61 -19.27 10.38 12.56
C GLY A 61 -19.04 11.71 11.83
N SER A 62 -18.33 11.69 10.69
CA SER A 62 -18.03 12.85 9.87
C SER A 62 -18.25 12.53 8.39
N ARG A 63 -19.37 13.00 7.85
CA ARG A 63 -19.79 12.74 6.47
C ARG A 63 -18.90 13.47 5.48
N PHE A 64 -17.92 12.76 4.92
CA PHE A 64 -17.14 13.20 3.77
C PHE A 64 -17.74 12.65 2.46
N GLU A 65 -17.11 13.00 1.34
CA GLU A 65 -17.61 12.66 0.00
C GLU A 65 -17.89 11.17 -0.21
N THR A 66 -19.05 10.88 -0.80
CA THR A 66 -19.51 9.51 -1.08
C THR A 66 -18.54 8.72 -1.94
N ALA A 67 -17.80 9.38 -2.84
CA ALA A 67 -16.76 8.74 -3.64
C ALA A 67 -15.70 8.02 -2.78
N LEU A 68 -15.30 8.62 -1.65
CA LEU A 68 -14.29 8.05 -0.75
C LEU A 68 -14.86 6.92 0.12
N LEU A 69 -16.16 6.97 0.43
CA LEU A 69 -16.85 5.85 1.06
C LEU A 69 -16.93 4.66 0.09
N VAL A 70 -17.33 4.92 -1.16
CA VAL A 70 -17.35 3.90 -2.22
C VAL A 70 -15.94 3.34 -2.44
N GLN A 71 -14.91 4.18 -2.45
CA GLN A 71 -13.51 3.74 -2.49
C GLN A 71 -13.20 2.74 -1.38
N SER A 72 -13.63 3.04 -0.15
CA SER A 72 -13.36 2.22 1.03
C SER A 72 -14.05 0.86 0.92
N ILE A 73 -15.31 0.83 0.47
CA ILE A 73 -16.06 -0.41 0.26
C ILE A 73 -15.42 -1.26 -0.85
N LEU A 74 -15.13 -0.66 -2.01
CA LEU A 74 -14.46 -1.35 -3.11
C LEU A 74 -13.09 -1.88 -2.71
N MET A 75 -12.34 -1.10 -1.92
CA MET A 75 -11.05 -1.52 -1.40
C MET A 75 -11.18 -2.69 -0.43
N ILE A 76 -12.14 -2.68 0.50
CA ILE A 76 -12.39 -3.83 1.40
C ILE A 76 -12.67 -5.09 0.57
N LEU A 77 -13.54 -5.01 -0.43
CA LEU A 77 -13.85 -6.16 -1.30
C LEU A 77 -12.61 -6.66 -2.05
N ALA A 78 -11.85 -5.74 -2.66
CA ALA A 78 -10.62 -6.09 -3.37
C ALA A 78 -9.58 -6.75 -2.45
N GLN A 79 -9.41 -6.24 -1.23
CA GLN A 79 -8.45 -6.78 -0.27
C GLN A 79 -8.87 -8.12 0.32
N LEU A 80 -10.17 -8.35 0.56
CA LEU A 80 -10.68 -9.67 0.97
C LEU A 80 -10.44 -10.71 -0.14
N ALA A 81 -10.74 -10.35 -1.39
CA ALA A 81 -10.49 -11.23 -2.53
C ALA A 81 -9.00 -11.52 -2.73
N LEU A 82 -8.15 -10.48 -2.69
CA LEU A 82 -6.71 -10.62 -2.82
C LEU A 82 -6.11 -11.45 -1.68
N LEU A 83 -6.55 -11.23 -0.44
CA LEU A 83 -6.13 -12.02 0.72
C LEU A 83 -6.48 -13.51 0.54
N TYR A 84 -7.70 -13.82 0.12
CA TYR A 84 -8.12 -15.19 -0.17
C TYR A 84 -7.22 -15.82 -1.24
N ILE A 85 -6.96 -15.11 -2.34
CA ILE A 85 -6.07 -15.55 -3.42
C ILE A 85 -4.63 -15.78 -2.92
N CYS A 86 -4.11 -14.89 -2.06
CA CYS A 86 -2.78 -15.04 -1.48
C CYS A 86 -2.67 -16.26 -0.55
N ILE A 87 -3.75 -16.63 0.14
CA ILE A 87 -3.81 -17.85 0.95
C ILE A 87 -3.89 -19.08 0.06
N LEU A 88 -4.67 -19.02 -1.03
CA LEU A 88 -4.84 -20.13 -1.97
C LEU A 88 -3.53 -20.48 -2.70
N TYR A 89 -2.76 -19.47 -3.13
CA TYR A 89 -1.47 -19.65 -3.81
C TYR A 89 -0.28 -19.37 -2.91
N ARG A 90 -0.43 -19.66 -1.61
CA ARG A 90 0.61 -19.44 -0.61
C ARG A 90 1.84 -20.33 -0.88
N PRO A 91 3.07 -19.80 -0.80
CA PRO A 91 4.29 -20.60 -0.90
C PRO A 91 4.43 -21.57 0.27
N ARG A 92 4.94 -22.79 0.00
CA ARG A 92 5.19 -23.79 1.05
C ARG A 92 6.24 -23.36 2.08
N THR A 93 7.10 -22.43 1.70
CA THR A 93 8.16 -21.87 2.55
C THR A 93 7.69 -20.72 3.43
N SER A 94 6.40 -20.35 3.39
CA SER A 94 5.91 -19.25 4.23
C SER A 94 5.96 -19.63 5.72
N PRO A 95 6.19 -18.66 6.63
CA PRO A 95 6.31 -18.93 8.07
C PRO A 95 5.12 -19.71 8.65
N GLU A 96 3.93 -19.49 8.12
CA GLU A 96 2.68 -20.11 8.55
C GLU A 96 2.53 -21.54 8.04
N ALA A 97 2.97 -21.78 6.80
CA ALA A 97 3.01 -23.14 6.23
C ALA A 97 4.00 -24.01 7.00
N LEU A 98 5.07 -23.41 7.52
CA LEU A 98 6.08 -24.07 8.35
C LEU A 98 5.73 -24.10 9.85
N GLY A 99 4.73 -23.33 10.29
CA GLY A 99 4.34 -23.22 11.70
C GLY A 99 5.34 -22.46 12.60
N VAL A 100 6.22 -21.63 12.02
CA VAL A 100 7.33 -20.95 12.71
C VAL A 100 7.11 -19.43 12.77
N SER A 101 5.88 -18.98 12.99
CA SER A 101 5.64 -17.54 13.11
C SER A 101 6.30 -16.99 14.38
N ALA A 102 7.15 -15.97 14.21
CA ALA A 102 7.77 -15.24 15.32
C ALA A 102 6.84 -14.14 15.90
N ARG A 103 5.63 -13.99 15.37
CA ARG A 103 4.71 -12.91 15.75
C ARG A 103 3.85 -13.35 16.95
N PRO A 104 3.61 -12.45 17.93
CA PRO A 104 2.64 -12.72 18.98
C PRO A 104 1.29 -13.15 18.38
N LEU A 105 0.76 -14.27 18.85
CA LEU A 105 -0.52 -14.86 18.39
C LEU A 105 -0.60 -15.15 16.88
N ASN A 106 0.54 -15.25 16.19
CA ASN A 106 0.62 -15.40 14.73
C ASN A 106 -0.18 -14.31 14.00
N PHE A 107 -0.17 -13.08 14.51
CA PHE A 107 -1.01 -12.00 14.01
C PHE A 107 -0.87 -11.83 12.49
N TRP A 108 -2.02 -11.91 11.80
CA TRP A 108 -2.15 -11.83 10.33
C TRP A 108 -1.34 -12.89 9.55
N GLN A 109 -0.95 -13.95 10.25
CA GLN A 109 -0.17 -15.08 9.77
C GLN A 109 -0.92 -16.39 10.08
N TRP A 110 -2.24 -16.35 9.94
CA TRP A 110 -3.11 -17.50 10.16
C TRP A 110 -3.17 -18.41 8.94
N ASN A 111 -3.44 -19.70 9.16
CA ASN A 111 -3.53 -20.69 8.09
C ASN A 111 -4.85 -20.61 7.32
N ASN A 112 -5.95 -20.42 8.03
CA ASN A 112 -7.28 -20.45 7.44
C ASN A 112 -7.80 -19.04 7.20
N TYR A 113 -8.40 -18.82 6.02
CA TYR A 113 -9.04 -17.54 5.68
C TYR A 113 -10.11 -17.12 6.70
N VAL A 114 -10.83 -18.09 7.28
CA VAL A 114 -11.85 -17.87 8.31
C VAL A 114 -11.33 -17.07 9.50
N GLN A 115 -10.10 -17.35 9.97
CA GLN A 115 -9.52 -16.64 11.13
C GLN A 115 -9.30 -15.14 10.84
N TYR A 116 -8.99 -14.79 9.59
CA TYR A 116 -8.90 -13.39 9.17
C TYR A 116 -10.28 -12.72 9.20
N VAL A 117 -11.31 -13.40 8.69
CA VAL A 117 -12.68 -12.88 8.68
C VAL A 117 -13.23 -12.74 10.11
N GLU A 118 -12.96 -13.70 11.00
CA GLU A 118 -13.33 -13.64 12.42
C GLU A 118 -12.67 -12.45 13.11
N PHE A 119 -11.38 -12.22 12.86
CA PHE A 119 -10.69 -11.03 13.38
C PHE A 119 -11.33 -9.73 12.87
N LEU A 120 -11.63 -9.63 11.58
CA LEU A 120 -12.28 -8.45 11.00
C LEU A 120 -13.70 -8.23 11.53
N ALA A 121 -14.47 -9.30 11.73
CA ALA A 121 -15.78 -9.23 12.36
C ALA A 121 -15.68 -8.74 13.81
N GLY A 122 -14.71 -9.25 14.57
CA GLY A 122 -14.41 -8.77 15.93
C GLY A 122 -13.99 -7.29 15.95
N LEU A 123 -13.17 -6.85 14.99
CA LEU A 123 -12.78 -5.45 14.82
C LEU A 123 -14.00 -4.56 14.53
N ILE A 124 -14.87 -4.97 13.61
CA ILE A 124 -16.11 -4.25 13.28
C ILE A 124 -17.02 -4.15 14.51
N LEU A 125 -17.20 -5.24 15.24
CA LEU A 125 -18.00 -5.27 16.46
C LEU A 125 -17.43 -4.33 17.54
N CYS A 126 -16.12 -4.39 17.76
CA CYS A 126 -15.43 -3.52 18.71
C CYS A 126 -15.59 -2.04 18.33
N GLN A 127 -15.36 -1.69 17.06
CA GLN A 127 -15.56 -0.33 16.57
C GLN A 127 -17.02 0.12 16.65
N ALA A 128 -17.98 -0.77 16.39
CA ALA A 128 -19.40 -0.46 16.54
C ALA A 128 -19.76 -0.14 18.00
N ILE A 129 -19.28 -0.93 18.96
CA ILE A 129 -19.48 -0.66 20.39
C ILE A 129 -18.85 0.68 20.77
N LEU A 130 -17.59 0.92 20.39
CA LEU A 130 -16.91 2.19 20.66
C LEU A 130 -17.65 3.37 20.03
N PHE A 131 -18.15 3.22 18.80
CA PHE A 131 -18.89 4.26 18.11
C PHE A 131 -20.26 4.54 18.76
N LEU A 132 -20.97 3.52 19.25
CA LEU A 132 -22.22 3.72 19.98
C LEU A 132 -22.00 4.48 21.30
N ILE A 133 -20.87 4.26 21.98
CA ILE A 133 -20.54 4.92 23.24
C ILE A 133 -20.00 6.35 23.00
N PHE A 134 -19.06 6.50 22.07
CA PHE A 134 -18.26 7.72 21.90
C PHE A 134 -18.55 8.50 20.61
N GLY A 135 -19.46 8.04 19.74
CA GLY A 135 -19.69 8.62 18.41
C GLY A 135 -20.19 10.07 18.39
N ARG A 136 -20.70 10.58 19.53
CA ARG A 136 -21.04 12.01 19.70
C ARG A 136 -19.85 12.90 20.03
N SER A 137 -18.71 12.32 20.41
CA SER A 137 -17.49 13.05 20.74
C SER A 137 -16.69 13.33 19.48
N GLN A 138 -16.51 14.62 19.14
CA GLN A 138 -15.73 15.02 17.97
C GLN A 138 -14.29 14.50 18.06
N THR A 139 -13.67 14.55 19.24
CA THR A 139 -12.31 14.03 19.47
C THR A 139 -12.21 12.54 19.10
N PHE A 140 -13.20 11.74 19.44
CA PHE A 140 -13.22 10.32 19.10
C PHE A 140 -13.33 10.11 17.59
N VAL A 141 -14.23 10.85 16.92
CA VAL A 141 -14.40 10.80 15.46
C VAL A 141 -13.11 11.24 14.76
N ASP A 142 -12.43 12.27 15.27
CA ASP A 142 -11.18 12.75 14.71
C ASP A 142 -10.04 11.74 14.84
N ILE A 143 -9.94 11.07 16.01
CA ILE A 143 -8.98 9.98 16.23
C ILE A 143 -9.27 8.82 15.26
N LEU A 144 -10.54 8.43 15.07
CA LEU A 144 -10.90 7.40 14.09
C LEU A 144 -10.43 7.79 12.68
N GLY A 145 -10.63 9.03 12.27
CA GLY A 145 -10.18 9.54 10.97
C GLY A 145 -8.66 9.47 10.81
N PHE A 146 -7.91 9.91 11.82
CA PHE A 146 -6.44 9.84 11.79
C PHE A 146 -5.92 8.40 11.83
N LEU A 147 -6.55 7.49 12.57
CA LEU A 147 -6.19 6.07 12.55
C LEU A 147 -6.43 5.46 11.17
N ALA A 148 -7.62 5.68 10.60
CA ALA A 148 -8.00 5.13 9.30
C ALA A 148 -7.11 5.62 8.15
N LEU A 149 -6.80 6.92 8.12
CA LEU A 149 -6.01 7.52 7.05
C LEU A 149 -4.52 7.40 7.32
N GLY A 150 -4.11 7.48 8.59
CA GLY A 150 -2.72 7.29 9.02
C GLY A 150 -2.22 5.88 8.70
N LEU A 151 -3.01 4.83 8.97
CA LEU A 151 -2.63 3.47 8.60
C LEU A 151 -2.35 3.32 7.10
N GLU A 152 -3.25 3.80 6.23
CA GLU A 152 -3.02 3.78 4.78
C GLU A 152 -1.76 4.58 4.39
N SER A 153 -1.51 5.69 5.10
CA SER A 153 -0.37 6.56 4.83
C SER A 153 0.99 5.95 5.17
N THR A 154 1.03 4.87 5.93
CA THR A 154 2.29 4.18 6.28
C THR A 154 2.76 3.19 5.23
N LEU A 155 1.94 2.83 4.25
CA LEU A 155 2.28 1.81 3.25
C LEU A 155 3.56 2.09 2.44
N PRO A 156 3.94 3.34 2.12
CA PRO A 156 5.19 3.62 1.41
C PRO A 156 6.44 3.56 2.32
N ILE A 157 6.28 3.60 3.65
CA ILE A 157 7.40 3.69 4.60
C ILE A 157 8.35 2.49 4.51
N PRO A 158 7.90 1.22 4.43
CA PRO A 158 8.80 0.09 4.25
C PRO A 158 9.71 0.24 3.03
N GLN A 159 9.19 0.79 1.92
CA GLN A 159 9.99 1.04 0.72
C GLN A 159 11.05 2.12 0.98
N LEU A 160 10.66 3.24 1.61
CA LEU A 160 11.59 4.31 2.00
C LEU A 160 12.75 3.78 2.86
N ILE A 161 12.45 2.93 3.84
CA ILE A 161 13.45 2.32 4.72
C ILE A 161 14.33 1.33 3.95
N SER A 162 13.74 0.47 3.11
CA SER A 162 14.48 -0.51 2.31
C SER A 162 15.50 0.17 1.41
N ASN A 163 15.10 1.20 0.68
CA ASN A 163 15.98 1.98 -0.18
C ASN A 163 17.13 2.62 0.60
N TYR A 164 16.85 3.16 1.79
CA TYR A 164 17.87 3.75 2.65
C TYR A 164 18.90 2.71 3.13
N LYS A 165 18.42 1.53 3.53
CA LYS A 165 19.29 0.44 4.00
C LYS A 165 20.13 -0.16 2.87
N GLN A 166 19.53 -0.37 1.72
CA GLN A 166 20.19 -0.98 0.55
C GLN A 166 21.06 0.01 -0.23
N ARG A 167 20.85 1.32 -0.02
CA ARG A 167 21.45 2.40 -0.83
C ARG A 167 21.29 2.16 -2.33
N SER A 168 20.14 1.60 -2.70
CA SER A 168 19.80 1.27 -4.08
C SER A 168 18.28 1.08 -4.21
N LEU A 169 17.75 1.38 -5.39
CA LEU A 169 16.39 1.06 -5.81
C LEU A 169 16.39 -0.02 -6.90
N TYR A 170 17.36 -0.92 -6.87
CA TYR A 170 17.45 -2.06 -7.78
C TYR A 170 16.15 -2.88 -7.78
N GLY A 171 15.66 -3.25 -8.96
CA GLY A 171 14.39 -3.97 -9.13
C GLY A 171 13.11 -3.14 -8.91
N PHE A 172 13.20 -1.93 -8.35
CA PHE A 172 12.03 -1.05 -8.18
C PHE A 172 11.71 -0.30 -9.49
N ARG A 173 10.50 -0.51 -10.00
CA ARG A 173 10.05 0.03 -11.30
C ARG A 173 9.72 1.51 -11.21
N MET A 174 10.29 2.31 -12.11
CA MET A 174 10.05 3.76 -12.17
C MET A 174 8.58 4.10 -12.43
N SER A 175 7.89 3.30 -13.27
CA SER A 175 6.47 3.50 -13.56
C SER A 175 5.59 3.39 -12.31
N THR A 176 5.94 2.49 -11.38
CA THR A 176 5.22 2.33 -10.11
C THR A 176 5.40 3.55 -9.23
N LEU A 177 6.63 4.05 -9.10
CA LEU A 177 6.93 5.24 -8.31
C LEU A 177 6.22 6.49 -8.83
N LEU A 178 6.22 6.70 -10.16
CA LEU A 178 5.50 7.80 -10.77
C LEU A 178 3.98 7.65 -10.61
N GLY A 179 3.47 6.42 -10.65
CA GLY A 179 2.06 6.13 -10.38
C GLY A 179 1.65 6.49 -8.95
N TRP A 180 2.48 6.17 -7.95
CA TRP A 180 2.25 6.54 -6.55
C TRP A 180 2.25 8.06 -6.39
N PHE A 181 3.33 8.71 -6.80
CA PHE A 181 3.46 10.17 -6.71
C PHE A 181 2.31 10.90 -7.42
N GLY A 182 1.94 10.46 -8.63
CA GLY A 182 0.83 11.02 -9.37
C GLY A 182 -0.51 10.82 -8.67
N GLY A 183 -0.77 9.62 -8.15
CA GLY A 183 -1.98 9.30 -7.40
C GLY A 183 -2.12 10.11 -6.11
N ASP A 184 -1.04 10.28 -5.35
CA ASP A 184 -1.05 11.01 -4.08
C ASP A 184 -1.06 12.52 -4.29
N THR A 185 -0.44 13.02 -5.37
CA THR A 185 -0.62 14.41 -5.83
C THR A 185 -2.09 14.66 -6.18
N TYR A 186 -2.69 13.76 -6.97
CA TYR A 186 -4.10 13.84 -7.36
C TYR A 186 -5.04 13.85 -6.13
N LYS A 187 -4.85 12.94 -5.18
CA LYS A 187 -5.58 12.91 -3.90
C LYS A 187 -5.43 14.21 -3.12
N THR A 188 -4.21 14.71 -2.99
CA THR A 188 -3.94 15.95 -2.26
C THR A 188 -4.70 17.11 -2.87
N VAL A 189 -4.60 17.32 -4.19
CA VAL A 189 -5.34 18.39 -4.88
C VAL A 189 -6.85 18.23 -4.68
N TYR A 190 -7.36 17.00 -4.79
CA TYR A 190 -8.77 16.70 -4.61
C TYR A 190 -9.27 17.09 -3.20
N PHE A 191 -8.56 16.69 -2.15
CA PHE A 191 -8.98 16.97 -0.76
C PHE A 191 -8.93 18.45 -0.39
N PHE A 192 -7.97 19.21 -0.93
CA PHE A 192 -7.92 20.65 -0.73
C PHE A 192 -9.04 21.36 -1.50
N THR A 193 -9.31 20.95 -2.73
CA THR A 193 -10.36 21.54 -3.58
C THR A 193 -11.76 21.27 -3.01
N LYS A 194 -12.01 20.05 -2.52
CA LYS A 194 -13.31 19.64 -1.98
C LYS A 194 -13.52 19.99 -0.50
N GLN A 195 -12.57 20.67 0.12
CA GLN A 195 -12.61 21.02 1.55
C GLN A 195 -12.89 19.79 2.45
N SER A 196 -12.25 18.66 2.14
CA SER A 196 -12.39 17.43 2.91
C SER A 196 -11.89 17.62 4.36
N PRO A 197 -12.30 16.76 5.31
CA PRO A 197 -11.84 16.82 6.70
C PRO A 197 -10.32 16.88 6.83
N LEU A 198 -9.83 17.51 7.90
CA LEU A 198 -8.41 17.78 8.12
C LEU A 198 -7.55 16.51 8.03
N GLN A 199 -8.07 15.38 8.49
CA GLN A 199 -7.40 14.09 8.47
C GLN A 199 -6.99 13.68 7.05
N PHE A 200 -7.85 13.90 6.04
CA PHE A 200 -7.53 13.61 4.65
C PHE A 200 -6.40 14.48 4.13
N LYS A 201 -6.43 15.78 4.43
CA LYS A 201 -5.42 16.75 3.99
C LYS A 201 -4.05 16.43 4.59
N VAL A 202 -3.99 16.22 5.91
CA VAL A 202 -2.74 15.93 6.63
C VAL A 202 -2.13 14.61 6.16
N CYS A 203 -2.92 13.55 6.08
CA CYS A 203 -2.45 12.24 5.65
C CYS A 203 -2.00 12.22 4.18
N ALA A 204 -2.71 12.90 3.29
CA ALA A 204 -2.32 12.98 1.88
C ALA A 204 -1.01 13.76 1.68
N VAL A 205 -0.82 14.88 2.41
CA VAL A 205 0.45 15.62 2.39
C VAL A 205 1.59 14.77 2.92
N PHE A 206 1.35 14.00 4.00
CA PHE A 206 2.35 13.08 4.52
C PHE A 206 2.71 11.99 3.50
N GLN A 207 1.73 11.32 2.88
CA GLN A 207 1.97 10.34 1.82
C GLN A 207 2.80 10.92 0.68
N LEU A 208 2.38 12.06 0.15
CA LEU A 208 3.08 12.75 -0.93
C LEU A 208 4.51 13.11 -0.54
N SER A 209 4.76 13.49 0.71
CA SER A 209 6.12 13.77 1.20
C SER A 209 7.01 12.53 1.21
N ILE A 210 6.46 11.35 1.53
CA ILE A 210 7.21 10.09 1.48
C ILE A 210 7.52 9.71 0.03
N ASP A 211 6.57 9.90 -0.89
CA ASP A 211 6.80 9.66 -2.32
C ASP A 211 7.90 10.58 -2.89
N VAL A 212 7.89 11.86 -2.53
CA VAL A 212 8.96 12.80 -2.87
C VAL A 212 10.30 12.33 -2.29
N ALA A 213 10.32 11.84 -1.05
CA ALA A 213 11.53 11.30 -0.45
C ALA A 213 12.04 10.06 -1.21
N ILE A 214 11.16 9.15 -1.64
CA ILE A 214 11.54 7.97 -2.45
C ILE A 214 12.05 8.39 -3.83
N LEU A 215 11.43 9.40 -4.46
CA LEU A 215 11.93 10.00 -5.70
C LEU A 215 13.33 10.60 -5.50
N GLY A 216 13.57 11.30 -4.39
CA GLY A 216 14.88 11.81 -4.01
C GLY A 216 15.91 10.67 -3.85
N GLN A 217 15.53 9.58 -3.18
CA GLN A 217 16.37 8.38 -3.06
C GLN A 217 16.67 7.76 -4.43
N ARG A 218 15.70 7.76 -5.36
CA ARG A 218 15.90 7.26 -6.72
C ARG A 218 16.99 8.04 -7.46
N VAL A 219 16.96 9.36 -7.36
CA VAL A 219 17.96 10.25 -8.00
C VAL A 219 19.32 10.10 -7.33
N ALA A 220 19.36 9.99 -5.99
CA ALA A 220 20.61 9.93 -5.24
C ALA A 220 21.32 8.56 -5.30
N TYR A 221 20.56 7.46 -5.23
CA TYR A 221 21.12 6.10 -5.14
C TYR A 221 21.11 5.34 -6.46
N GLY A 222 20.26 5.73 -7.42
CA GLY A 222 20.11 5.02 -8.68
C GLY A 222 19.63 3.56 -8.51
N THR A 223 20.06 2.69 -9.41
CA THR A 223 19.72 1.25 -9.42
C THR A 223 20.92 0.32 -9.50
N PRO A 224 22.05 0.57 -8.81
CA PRO A 224 23.12 -0.42 -8.79
C PRO A 224 22.65 -1.68 -8.03
N PRO A 225 23.03 -2.89 -8.45
CA PRO A 225 22.73 -4.10 -7.67
C PRO A 225 23.30 -3.96 -6.24
N PRO A 226 22.53 -4.30 -5.18
CA PRO A 226 23.01 -4.19 -3.82
C PRO A 226 24.18 -5.16 -3.55
N PRO A 227 25.11 -4.86 -2.62
CA PRO A 227 26.28 -5.71 -2.31
C PRO A 227 25.94 -7.14 -1.87
N THR A 228 24.69 -7.38 -1.45
CA THR A 228 24.19 -8.68 -1.02
C THR A 228 23.73 -9.57 -2.19
N VAL A 229 23.61 -9.03 -3.39
CA VAL A 229 23.31 -9.81 -4.59
C VAL A 229 24.65 -10.33 -5.10
N LEU A 230 24.83 -11.65 -5.08
CA LEU A 230 26.00 -12.29 -5.69
C LEU A 230 26.02 -11.89 -7.17
N PRO A 231 27.18 -11.48 -7.73
CA PRO A 231 27.30 -11.26 -9.17
C PRO A 231 26.78 -12.50 -9.89
N GLY A 232 25.90 -12.33 -10.88
CA GLY A 232 25.57 -13.43 -11.77
C GLY A 232 26.83 -13.89 -12.50
N ASP A 233 26.85 -15.13 -13.01
CA ASP A 233 27.99 -15.62 -13.80
C ASP A 233 28.34 -14.65 -14.96
N ASP A 234 27.32 -14.02 -15.56
CA ASP A 234 27.47 -13.00 -16.62
C ASP A 234 28.15 -11.71 -16.12
N ASP A 235 27.84 -11.25 -14.89
CA ASP A 235 28.44 -10.05 -14.29
C ASP A 235 29.91 -10.30 -13.90
N LEU A 236 30.22 -11.53 -13.47
CA LEU A 236 31.56 -11.95 -13.13
C LEU A 236 32.43 -12.07 -14.40
N GLU A 237 31.89 -12.67 -15.46
CA GLU A 237 32.57 -12.81 -16.75
C GLU A 237 32.86 -11.44 -17.37
N GLN A 238 31.92 -10.50 -17.28
CA GLN A 238 32.12 -9.13 -17.74
C GLN A 238 33.12 -8.34 -16.88
N ALA A 239 33.11 -8.52 -15.56
CA ALA A 239 34.10 -7.89 -14.67
C ALA A 239 35.52 -8.43 -14.92
N LEU A 240 35.67 -9.74 -15.10
CA LEU A 240 36.95 -10.39 -15.44
C LEU A 240 37.43 -9.97 -16.84
N ALA A 241 36.54 -9.79 -17.81
CA ALA A 241 36.89 -9.28 -19.13
C ALA A 241 37.45 -7.84 -19.06
N LEU A 242 36.81 -6.96 -18.27
CA LEU A 242 37.28 -5.58 -18.06
C LEU A 242 38.62 -5.51 -17.31
N GLU A 243 38.87 -6.43 -16.37
CA GLU A 243 40.14 -6.52 -15.65
C GLU A 243 41.28 -7.00 -16.56
N ASN A 244 41.02 -7.99 -17.42
CA ASN A 244 42.00 -8.47 -18.42
C ASN A 244 42.34 -7.41 -19.47
N ASP A 245 41.38 -6.59 -19.90
CA ASP A 245 41.62 -5.47 -20.81
C ASP A 245 42.44 -4.35 -20.15
N ALA A 246 42.27 -4.13 -18.84
CA ALA A 246 43.05 -3.15 -18.08
C ALA A 246 44.51 -3.59 -17.87
N ASP A 247 44.76 -4.88 -17.72
CA ASP A 247 46.11 -5.45 -17.57
C ASP A 247 46.88 -5.58 -18.89
N GLY A 248 46.19 -5.61 -20.04
CA GLY A 248 46.79 -5.56 -21.38
C GLY A 248 47.36 -4.20 -21.78
N ILE A 249 47.15 -3.15 -20.97
CA ILE A 249 47.60 -1.77 -21.22
C ILE A 249 48.69 -1.36 -20.20
N ARG A 250 49.55 -2.29 -19.79
CA ARG A 250 50.82 -1.96 -19.13
C ARG A 250 51.99 -2.30 -20.08
N PRO A 251 52.75 -1.31 -20.58
CA PRO A 251 53.90 -1.54 -21.45
C PRO A 251 55.06 -2.23 -20.72
#